data_AF-A0A150V2T8-F1
#
_entry.id   AF-A0A150V2T8-F1
#
_cell.length_a   1.000
_cell.length_b   1.000
_cell.length_c   1.000
_cell.angle_alpha   90.00
_cell.angle_beta   90.00
_cell.angle_gamma   90.00
#
_symmetry.space_group_name_H-M   'P 1'
#
loop_
_entity.id
_entity.type
_entity.pdbx_description
1 polymer ?
#
loop_
_entity_poly.entity_id
_entity_poly.type
_entity_poly.pdbx_seq_one_letter_code
_entity_poly.pdbx_strand_id
1 'polypeptide(L)'
;EEKALVKFLVHQDALGRPVRIKYVSSKTFSLARQRPPTRRPSKPPGTNEPQSFYRRQPELKASTANALDWNRYDIQDKVIQWFEVIGPVLQDPNVLQENVYNMDETDIMLSQLGSVKVFVSRDNQRGCRGARVKRTTITAIECVSADGRCLNPMIIWPASTHRFNWSSHPTPGWHYAFSDGGYTDSYLSLQWIKLVFDPQTKDRAGHKPRILICDGFGMYEILEVLEFCLENSITLRRLPSHTSHKLQPCDISVFSPLKATYRDQVERVKCGCVGTIGKEHFTHLNSAARELALTSRNIRAGWAKAGLFPLQHDQGVTAQRINKVQVDIVSQSDVPQIPVTPIPSEAVASLRQLIEQDARLLDETNKQSLQKRLQKLINASQLSSAECLLLREQNHFLMGINNEAKVRRSTKSNVIGKARVMRYEDLKKAKAGHARKDAEKEARKIANITAVAEGDTAGRSERGLKQKPATS
;
A
#
# COMPACT_ATOMS: atom_id res chain seq x y z
N GLU A 1 -13.41 17.11 -45.86
CA GLU A 1 -12.24 17.40 -45.01
C GLU A 1 -12.27 16.60 -43.71
N GLU A 2 -13.30 16.77 -42.86
CA GLU A 2 -13.37 16.08 -41.56
C GLU A 2 -13.31 14.54 -41.67
N LYS A 3 -14.10 13.93 -42.56
CA LYS A 3 -14.05 12.48 -42.85
C LYS A 3 -12.68 12.00 -43.36
N ALA A 4 -11.95 12.83 -44.10
CA ALA A 4 -10.62 12.48 -44.61
C ALA A 4 -9.57 12.48 -43.48
N LEU A 5 -9.70 13.43 -42.54
CA LEU A 5 -8.87 13.45 -41.35
C LEU A 5 -9.13 12.24 -40.45
N VAL A 6 -10.40 11.84 -40.27
CA VAL A 6 -10.75 10.62 -39.52
C VAL A 6 -10.13 9.38 -40.18
N LYS A 7 -10.31 9.19 -41.50
CA LYS A 7 -9.67 8.09 -42.23
C LYS A 7 -8.14 8.07 -42.08
N PHE A 8 -7.50 9.24 -42.14
CA PHE A 8 -6.06 9.36 -41.91
C PHE A 8 -5.66 8.94 -40.48
N LEU A 9 -6.40 9.38 -39.46
CA LEU A 9 -6.13 9.03 -38.06
C LEU A 9 -6.30 7.53 -37.81
N VAL A 10 -7.36 6.92 -38.35
CA VAL A 10 -7.61 5.47 -38.26
C VAL A 10 -6.51 4.68 -38.99
N HIS A 11 -6.07 5.15 -40.16
CA HIS A 11 -4.99 4.50 -40.89
C HIS A 11 -3.65 4.56 -40.14
N GLN A 12 -3.32 5.69 -39.50
CA GLN A 12 -2.12 5.82 -38.68
C GLN A 12 -2.17 4.93 -37.43
N ASP A 13 -3.35 4.76 -36.83
CA ASP A 13 -3.57 3.81 -35.72
C ASP A 13 -3.35 2.36 -36.18
N ALA A 14 -3.90 1.97 -37.34
CA ALA A 14 -3.68 0.64 -37.92
C ALA A 14 -2.21 0.33 -38.22
N LEU A 15 -1.39 1.36 -38.51
CA LEU A 15 0.06 1.26 -38.68
C LEU A 15 0.85 1.30 -37.37
N GLY A 16 0.18 1.30 -36.22
CA GLY A 16 0.80 1.35 -34.89
C GLY A 16 1.42 2.72 -34.53
N ARG A 17 1.07 3.79 -35.26
CA ARG A 17 1.62 5.14 -35.10
C ARG A 17 0.50 6.16 -34.79
N PRO A 18 -0.21 6.02 -33.66
CA PRO A 18 -1.33 6.90 -33.34
C PRO A 18 -0.88 8.37 -33.21
N VAL A 19 -1.66 9.27 -33.79
CA VAL A 19 -1.36 10.71 -33.80
C VAL A 19 -1.77 11.33 -32.47
N ARG A 20 -0.84 12.04 -31.81
CA ARG A 20 -1.17 12.73 -30.54
C ARG A 20 -2.22 13.82 -30.75
N ILE A 21 -3.16 13.94 -29.80
CA ILE A 21 -4.27 14.90 -29.84
C ILE A 21 -3.81 16.33 -30.14
N LYS A 22 -2.68 16.77 -29.56
CA LYS A 22 -2.11 18.11 -29.79
C LYS A 22 -1.78 18.43 -31.26
N TYR A 23 -1.60 17.43 -32.11
CA TYR A 23 -1.28 17.60 -33.54
C TYR A 23 -2.52 17.59 -34.44
N VAL A 24 -3.70 17.27 -33.90
CA VAL A 24 -4.96 17.23 -34.67
C VAL A 24 -5.30 18.63 -35.19
N SER A 25 -5.19 19.68 -34.36
CA SER A 25 -5.41 21.08 -34.75
C SER A 25 -4.47 21.56 -35.87
N SER A 26 -3.23 21.08 -35.87
CA SER A 26 -2.28 21.41 -36.93
C SER A 26 -2.67 20.75 -38.25
N LYS A 27 -3.12 19.49 -38.21
CA LYS A 27 -3.59 18.77 -39.40
C LYS A 27 -4.91 19.34 -39.95
N THR A 28 -5.87 19.71 -39.08
CA THR A 28 -7.10 20.40 -39.49
C THR A 28 -6.77 21.75 -40.13
N PHE A 29 -5.81 22.50 -39.57
CA PHE A 29 -5.37 23.77 -40.14
C PHE A 29 -4.69 23.61 -41.49
N SER A 30 -3.83 22.60 -41.67
CA SER A 30 -3.20 22.31 -42.97
C SER A 30 -4.22 22.01 -44.06
N LEU A 31 -5.27 21.24 -43.73
CA LEU A 31 -6.39 20.99 -44.64
C LEU A 31 -7.16 22.28 -44.95
N ALA A 32 -7.44 23.10 -43.93
CA ALA A 32 -8.17 24.36 -44.10
C ALA A 32 -7.39 25.42 -44.90
N ARG A 33 -6.05 25.37 -44.93
CA ARG A 33 -5.22 26.25 -45.77
C ARG A 33 -5.34 25.96 -47.27
N GLN A 34 -5.77 24.76 -47.65
CA GLN A 34 -6.00 24.40 -49.05
C GLN A 34 -7.32 24.95 -49.60
N ARG A 35 -8.14 25.60 -48.76
CA ARG A 35 -9.36 26.29 -49.19
C ARG A 35 -9.03 27.51 -50.07
N PRO A 36 -9.95 27.90 -50.98
CA PRO A 36 -9.82 29.12 -51.78
C PRO A 36 -9.67 30.36 -50.87
N PRO A 37 -9.02 31.45 -51.36
CA PRO A 37 -8.62 32.59 -50.54
C PRO A 37 -9.76 33.22 -49.73
N THR A 38 -10.98 33.17 -50.25
CA THR A 38 -12.21 33.69 -49.63
C THR A 38 -12.67 32.89 -48.39
N ARG A 39 -12.21 31.66 -48.21
CA ARG A 39 -12.60 30.75 -47.09
C ARG A 39 -11.40 30.23 -46.30
N ARG A 40 -10.21 30.79 -46.52
CA ARG A 40 -8.98 30.39 -45.84
C ARG A 40 -8.93 31.02 -44.44
N PRO A 41 -8.90 30.22 -43.36
CA PRO A 41 -8.74 30.78 -42.02
C PRO A 41 -7.35 31.39 -41.86
N SER A 42 -7.28 32.60 -41.31
CA SER A 42 -6.03 33.33 -41.07
C SER A 42 -5.29 32.87 -39.81
N LYS A 43 -5.98 32.16 -38.90
CA LYS A 43 -5.45 31.68 -37.62
C LYS A 43 -5.70 30.19 -37.44
N PRO A 44 -4.82 29.47 -36.73
CA PRO A 44 -5.08 28.08 -36.36
C PRO A 44 -6.33 27.97 -35.49
N PRO A 45 -7.02 26.81 -35.53
CA PRO A 45 -8.18 26.57 -34.70
C PRO A 45 -7.83 26.70 -33.20
N GLY A 46 -8.78 27.23 -32.43
CA GLY A 46 -8.61 27.47 -31.00
C GLY A 46 -8.38 26.19 -30.17
N THR A 47 -7.91 26.36 -28.94
CA THR A 47 -7.53 25.28 -28.00
C THR A 47 -8.65 24.25 -27.72
N ASN A 48 -9.92 24.62 -27.91
CA ASN A 48 -11.07 23.76 -27.67
C ASN A 48 -11.54 22.95 -28.90
N GLU A 49 -10.95 23.19 -30.08
CA GLU A 49 -11.37 22.56 -31.33
C GLU A 49 -11.14 21.02 -31.35
N PRO A 50 -10.00 20.48 -30.87
CA PRO A 50 -9.80 19.03 -30.77
C PRO A 50 -10.86 18.34 -29.91
N GLN A 51 -11.29 19.00 -28.82
CA GLN A 51 -12.31 18.47 -27.93
C GLN A 51 -13.68 18.44 -28.62
N SER A 52 -13.99 19.46 -29.42
CA SER A 52 -15.21 19.52 -30.23
C SER A 52 -15.21 18.51 -31.37
N PHE A 53 -14.06 18.28 -32.01
CA PHE A 53 -13.87 17.27 -33.06
C PHE A 53 -14.04 15.86 -32.48
N TYR A 54 -13.45 15.59 -31.32
CA TYR A 54 -13.62 14.32 -30.59
C TYR A 54 -15.08 14.02 -30.27
N ARG A 55 -15.84 15.03 -29.80
CA ARG A 55 -17.28 14.88 -29.50
C ARG A 55 -18.13 14.58 -30.75
N ARG A 56 -17.67 14.96 -31.95
CA ARG A 56 -18.41 14.79 -33.20
C ARG A 56 -18.10 13.48 -33.94
N GLN A 57 -17.06 12.75 -33.53
CA GLN A 57 -16.57 11.56 -34.23
C GLN A 57 -16.63 10.31 -33.33
N PRO A 58 -17.74 9.53 -33.37
CA PRO A 58 -17.89 8.34 -32.53
C PRO A 58 -16.90 7.21 -32.85
N GLU A 59 -16.24 7.24 -34.01
CA GLU A 59 -15.24 6.26 -34.44
C GLU A 59 -13.88 6.42 -33.73
N LEU A 60 -13.62 7.56 -33.08
CA LEU A 60 -12.33 7.86 -32.46
C LEU A 60 -12.43 7.79 -30.93
N LYS A 61 -11.45 7.12 -30.29
CA LYS A 61 -11.33 7.04 -28.83
C LYS A 61 -10.02 7.67 -28.36
N ALA A 62 -10.11 8.54 -27.36
CA ALA A 62 -8.94 9.07 -26.67
C ALA A 62 -8.38 7.95 -25.79
N SER A 63 -7.13 7.56 -26.07
CA SER A 63 -6.40 6.57 -25.28
C SER A 63 -5.07 7.16 -24.83
N THR A 64 -4.64 6.80 -23.63
CA THR A 64 -3.34 7.20 -23.10
C THR A 64 -2.29 6.23 -23.61
N ALA A 65 -1.38 6.72 -24.46
CA ALA A 65 -0.19 5.98 -24.84
C ALA A 65 0.87 6.12 -23.73
N ASN A 66 1.21 5.01 -23.09
CA ASN A 66 2.31 4.96 -22.13
C ASN A 66 3.63 4.75 -22.88
N ALA A 67 4.69 5.43 -22.44
CA ALA A 67 6.03 5.15 -22.97
C ALA A 67 6.43 3.72 -22.59
N LEU A 68 6.85 2.94 -23.59
CA LEU A 68 7.46 1.63 -23.38
C LEU A 68 8.97 1.79 -23.48
N ASP A 69 9.69 1.07 -22.62
CA ASP A 69 11.14 0.93 -22.73
C ASP A 69 11.49 0.27 -24.08
N TRP A 70 12.55 0.75 -24.74
CA TRP A 70 13.00 0.24 -26.04
C TRP A 70 13.22 -1.28 -26.01
N ASN A 71 13.74 -1.81 -24.91
CA ASN A 71 14.03 -3.23 -24.74
C ASN A 71 12.76 -4.10 -24.54
N ARG A 72 11.58 -3.48 -24.42
CA ARG A 72 10.28 -4.17 -24.33
C ARG A 72 9.55 -4.26 -25.67
N TYR A 73 10.09 -3.66 -26.74
CA TYR A 73 9.44 -3.63 -28.05
C TYR A 73 9.49 -4.99 -28.77
N ASP A 74 10.55 -5.78 -28.54
CA ASP A 74 10.81 -7.06 -29.20
C ASP A 74 10.85 -8.23 -28.19
N ILE A 75 9.68 -8.54 -27.62
CA ILE A 75 9.55 -9.59 -26.59
C ILE A 75 8.61 -10.73 -27.00
N GLN A 76 7.95 -10.64 -28.15
CA GLN A 76 6.90 -11.58 -28.53
C GLN A 76 7.45 -12.99 -28.74
N ASP A 77 8.56 -13.11 -29.47
CA ASP A 77 9.22 -14.41 -29.70
C ASP A 77 9.73 -15.04 -28.40
N LYS A 78 10.25 -14.22 -27.47
CA LYS A 78 10.70 -14.68 -26.14
C LYS A 78 9.54 -15.23 -25.30
N VAL A 79 8.37 -14.61 -25.41
CA VAL A 79 7.16 -15.06 -24.72
C VAL A 79 6.69 -16.40 -25.30
N ILE A 80 6.69 -16.54 -26.62
CA ILE A 80 6.30 -17.80 -27.28
C ILE A 80 7.25 -18.94 -26.86
N GLN A 81 8.57 -18.73 -26.98
CA GLN A 81 9.58 -19.70 -26.55
C GLN A 81 9.46 -20.06 -25.06
N TRP A 82 9.11 -19.10 -24.21
CA TRP A 82 8.85 -19.37 -22.81
C TRP A 82 7.68 -20.35 -22.60
N PHE A 83 6.58 -20.14 -23.31
CA PHE A 83 5.42 -21.04 -23.23
C PHE A 83 5.71 -22.43 -23.79
N GLU A 84 6.56 -22.55 -24.80
CA GLU A 84 7.05 -23.84 -25.30
C GLU A 84 7.87 -24.61 -24.25
N VAL A 85 8.67 -23.89 -23.44
CA VAL A 85 9.51 -24.52 -22.40
C VAL A 85 8.74 -24.80 -21.11
N ILE A 86 7.93 -23.87 -20.62
CA ILE A 86 7.22 -24.00 -19.34
C ILE A 86 5.95 -24.84 -19.46
N GLY A 87 5.30 -24.83 -20.64
CA GLY A 87 4.02 -25.51 -20.87
C GLY A 87 4.07 -27.01 -20.53
N PRO A 88 5.02 -27.79 -21.08
CA PRO A 88 5.16 -29.21 -20.77
C PRO A 88 5.41 -29.48 -19.27
N VAL A 89 6.17 -28.60 -18.61
CA VAL A 89 6.49 -28.74 -17.17
C VAL A 89 5.23 -28.52 -16.32
N LEU A 90 4.37 -27.57 -16.68
CA LEU A 90 3.12 -27.30 -15.96
C LEU A 90 2.02 -28.32 -16.26
N GLN A 91 2.13 -29.06 -17.37
CA GLN A 91 1.20 -30.13 -17.74
C GLN A 91 1.57 -31.49 -17.15
N ASP A 92 2.76 -31.64 -16.53
CA ASP A 92 3.16 -32.87 -15.85
C ASP A 92 2.16 -33.22 -14.72
N PRO A 93 1.55 -34.43 -14.73
CA PRO A 93 0.62 -34.87 -13.69
C PRO A 93 1.19 -34.83 -12.26
N ASN A 94 2.51 -34.90 -12.10
CA ASN A 94 3.18 -34.83 -10.80
C ASN A 94 3.28 -33.40 -10.26
N VAL A 95 3.16 -32.40 -11.13
CA VAL A 95 3.22 -30.98 -10.76
C VAL A 95 1.81 -30.53 -10.39
N LEU A 96 1.56 -30.43 -9.08
CA LEU A 96 0.31 -29.86 -8.58
C LEU A 96 0.32 -28.34 -8.72
N GLN A 97 -0.84 -27.76 -9.05
CA GLN A 97 -1.02 -26.31 -9.12
C GLN A 97 -0.57 -25.60 -7.83
N GLU A 98 -0.85 -26.18 -6.66
CA GLU A 98 -0.45 -25.58 -5.38
C GLU A 98 1.06 -25.63 -5.10
N ASN A 99 1.82 -26.40 -5.89
CA ASN A 99 3.27 -26.52 -5.82
C ASN A 99 3.99 -25.63 -6.86
N VAL A 100 3.25 -24.81 -7.61
CA VAL A 100 3.81 -23.84 -8.55
C VAL A 100 3.76 -22.45 -7.94
N TYR A 101 4.93 -21.84 -7.85
CA TYR A 101 5.15 -20.60 -7.12
C TYR A 101 5.77 -19.55 -8.03
N ASN A 102 5.35 -18.31 -7.82
CA ASN A 102 5.92 -17.13 -8.42
C ASN A 102 6.54 -16.28 -7.32
N MET A 103 7.76 -15.82 -7.52
CA MET A 103 8.51 -15.02 -6.57
C MET A 103 9.06 -13.78 -7.25
N ASP A 104 8.97 -12.66 -6.55
CA ASP A 104 9.51 -11.41 -7.02
C ASP A 104 9.80 -10.43 -5.87
N GLU A 105 10.60 -9.42 -6.17
CA GLU A 105 11.06 -8.39 -5.26
C GLU A 105 10.31 -7.08 -5.55
N THR A 106 9.82 -6.43 -4.49
CA THR A 106 9.15 -5.14 -4.63
C THR A 106 9.70 -4.10 -3.67
N ASP A 107 10.02 -2.94 -4.22
CA ASP A 107 10.33 -1.74 -3.45
C ASP A 107 9.06 -1.08 -2.93
N ILE A 108 8.96 -0.95 -1.61
CA ILE A 108 7.88 -0.24 -0.92
C ILE A 108 8.45 1.04 -0.31
N MET A 109 8.01 2.18 -0.84
CA MET A 109 8.47 3.48 -0.38
C MET A 109 7.73 3.91 0.89
N LEU A 110 8.48 4.21 1.96
CA LEU A 110 7.93 4.52 3.29
C LEU A 110 6.89 5.64 3.28
N SER A 111 7.09 6.66 2.44
CA SER A 111 6.26 7.86 2.49
C SER A 111 5.92 8.43 1.12
N GLN A 112 5.64 7.56 0.15
CA GLN A 112 5.12 7.97 -1.15
C GLN A 112 3.62 8.29 -1.04
N LEU A 113 3.29 9.53 -0.73
CA LEU A 113 1.92 10.02 -0.92
C LEU A 113 1.80 10.65 -2.32
N GLY A 114 0.87 10.11 -3.11
CA GLY A 114 0.46 10.72 -4.37
C GLY A 114 -0.44 11.93 -4.14
N SER A 115 -0.86 12.58 -5.22
CA SER A 115 -1.92 13.59 -5.14
C SER A 115 -3.25 12.90 -4.83
N VAL A 116 -3.87 13.26 -3.71
CA VAL A 116 -5.18 12.78 -3.31
C VAL A 116 -6.20 13.90 -3.50
N LYS A 117 -7.38 13.56 -4.02
CA LYS A 117 -8.51 14.50 -4.07
C LYS A 117 -9.18 14.52 -2.71
N VAL A 118 -9.23 15.70 -2.10
CA VAL A 118 -9.81 15.92 -0.77
C VAL A 118 -10.94 16.94 -0.85
N PHE A 119 -11.95 16.79 0.01
CA PHE A 119 -12.93 17.84 0.25
C PHE A 119 -12.36 18.85 1.23
N VAL A 120 -12.55 20.13 0.93
CA VAL A 120 -12.07 21.24 1.74
C VAL A 120 -13.21 22.24 1.87
N SER A 121 -13.30 22.92 3.02
CA SER A 121 -14.22 24.06 3.16
C SER A 121 -13.94 25.08 2.05
N ARG A 122 -15.01 25.63 1.47
CA ARG A 122 -14.94 26.68 0.43
C ARG A 122 -14.13 27.89 0.89
N ASP A 123 -14.17 28.17 2.20
CA ASP A 123 -13.51 29.32 2.81
C ASP A 123 -12.05 29.03 3.21
N ASN A 124 -11.54 27.82 2.95
CA ASN A 124 -10.17 27.48 3.32
C ASN A 124 -9.15 28.09 2.33
N GLN A 125 -8.70 29.30 2.63
CA GLN A 125 -7.65 29.99 1.87
C GLN A 125 -6.24 29.43 2.11
N ARG A 126 -6.03 28.59 3.13
CA ARG A 126 -4.68 28.14 3.56
C ARG A 126 -4.14 26.94 2.77
N GLY A 127 -4.92 26.40 1.84
CA GLY A 127 -4.60 25.16 1.13
C GLY A 127 -4.55 23.93 2.05
N CYS A 128 -4.35 22.74 1.48
CA CYS A 128 -4.10 21.53 2.24
C CYS A 128 -2.59 21.35 2.44
N ARG A 129 -2.16 21.10 3.68
CA ARG A 129 -0.74 20.85 3.96
C ARG A 129 -0.32 19.55 3.28
N GLY A 130 0.57 19.66 2.28
CA GLY A 130 1.14 18.51 1.61
C GLY A 130 1.94 17.62 2.56
N ALA A 131 1.94 16.33 2.30
CA ALA A 131 2.70 15.37 3.07
C ALA A 131 4.21 15.58 2.94
N ARG A 132 4.95 15.49 4.06
CA ARG A 132 6.42 15.37 4.02
C ARG A 132 6.78 13.98 3.48
N VAL A 133 7.64 13.96 2.46
CA VAL A 133 8.11 12.76 1.76
C VAL A 133 9.59 12.55 2.07
N LYS A 134 9.91 11.42 2.70
CA LYS A 134 11.26 10.87 2.81
C LYS A 134 11.36 9.67 1.86
N ARG A 135 12.24 9.77 0.85
CA ARG A 135 12.45 8.74 -0.19
C ARG A 135 13.31 7.59 0.31
N THR A 136 12.82 6.86 1.31
CA THR A 136 13.42 5.60 1.75
C THR A 136 12.52 4.46 1.29
N THR A 137 13.08 3.55 0.50
CA THR A 137 12.44 2.31 0.05
C THR A 137 12.89 1.16 0.93
N ILE A 138 12.00 0.20 1.14
CA ILE A 138 12.28 -1.07 1.80
C ILE A 138 11.88 -2.14 0.80
N THR A 139 12.76 -3.12 0.62
CA THR A 139 12.54 -4.21 -0.33
C THR A 139 11.83 -5.34 0.38
N ALA A 140 10.77 -5.85 -0.23
CA ALA A 140 10.07 -7.04 0.23
C ALA A 140 10.17 -8.11 -0.85
N ILE A 141 10.64 -9.30 -0.47
CA ILE A 141 10.56 -10.49 -1.30
C ILE A 141 9.24 -11.17 -0.99
N GLU A 142 8.38 -11.25 -1.99
CA GLU A 142 7.04 -11.84 -1.90
C GLU A 142 6.97 -13.08 -2.78
N CYS A 143 6.21 -14.07 -2.34
CA CYS A 143 6.01 -15.30 -3.10
C CYS A 143 4.57 -15.78 -2.99
N VAL A 144 3.99 -16.13 -4.14
CA VAL A 144 2.60 -16.53 -4.27
C VAL A 144 2.50 -17.84 -5.04
N SER A 145 1.55 -18.69 -4.67
CA SER A 145 1.29 -19.97 -5.34
C SER A 145 0.14 -19.87 -6.33
N ALA A 146 0.10 -20.77 -7.31
CA ALA A 146 -0.91 -20.75 -8.37
C ALA A 146 -2.34 -21.07 -7.90
N ASP A 147 -2.49 -21.71 -6.74
CA ASP A 147 -3.79 -21.93 -6.08
C ASP A 147 -4.30 -20.70 -5.29
N GLY A 148 -3.49 -19.64 -5.19
CA GLY A 148 -3.91 -18.38 -4.59
C GLY A 148 -3.48 -18.16 -3.14
N ARG A 149 -2.40 -18.79 -2.68
CA ARG A 149 -1.84 -18.54 -1.34
C ARG A 149 -0.59 -17.65 -1.46
N CYS A 150 -0.25 -16.95 -0.40
CA CYS A 150 1.00 -16.21 -0.28
C CYS A 150 1.86 -16.80 0.85
N LEU A 151 3.18 -16.79 0.67
CA LEU A 151 4.13 -17.17 1.72
C LEU A 151 4.42 -15.99 2.64
N ASN A 152 5.06 -16.26 3.78
CA ASN A 152 5.64 -15.19 4.60
C ASN A 152 6.79 -14.50 3.83
N PRO A 153 6.91 -13.17 3.95
CA PRO A 153 7.87 -12.40 3.16
C PRO A 153 9.23 -12.37 3.84
N MET A 154 10.25 -12.03 3.06
CA MET A 154 11.51 -11.53 3.59
C MET A 154 11.59 -10.01 3.38
N ILE A 155 11.78 -9.26 4.45
CA ILE A 155 11.91 -7.80 4.42
C ILE A 155 13.38 -7.43 4.52
N ILE A 156 13.90 -6.70 3.54
CA ILE A 156 15.30 -6.25 3.49
C ILE A 156 15.35 -4.76 3.85
N TRP A 157 15.96 -4.47 4.99
CA TRP A 157 16.18 -3.09 5.43
C TRP A 157 17.40 -2.49 4.71
N PRO A 158 17.32 -1.25 4.18
CA PRO A 158 18.49 -0.51 3.70
C PRO A 158 19.33 -0.04 4.90
N ALA A 159 20.20 -0.90 5.40
CA ALA A 159 20.95 -0.74 6.65
C ALA A 159 22.11 -1.73 6.75
N SER A 160 22.99 -1.50 7.71
CA SER A 160 24.10 -2.41 8.08
C SER A 160 23.82 -3.26 9.31
N THR A 161 22.69 -3.03 10.01
CA THR A 161 22.31 -3.74 11.24
C THR A 161 20.81 -3.78 11.42
N HIS A 162 20.32 -4.76 12.20
CA HIS A 162 18.94 -4.82 12.66
C HIS A 162 18.72 -3.92 13.88
N ARG A 163 17.56 -3.26 13.96
CA ARG A 163 17.13 -2.47 15.13
C ARG A 163 15.81 -2.95 15.71
N PHE A 164 15.70 -2.96 17.05
CA PHE A 164 14.51 -3.47 17.74
C PHE A 164 13.21 -2.76 17.36
N ASN A 165 13.27 -1.45 17.14
CA ASN A 165 12.10 -0.64 16.84
C ASN A 165 11.57 -0.81 15.41
N TRP A 166 12.27 -1.50 14.51
CA TRP A 166 11.78 -1.76 13.14
C TRP A 166 10.75 -2.90 13.07
N SER A 167 10.82 -3.84 14.01
CA SER A 167 9.95 -5.02 14.11
C SER A 167 9.16 -5.05 15.43
N SER A 168 8.61 -3.91 15.85
CA SER A 168 7.76 -3.81 17.05
C SER A 168 6.41 -4.52 16.86
N HIS A 169 5.88 -4.52 15.63
CA HIS A 169 4.62 -5.18 15.31
C HIS A 169 4.77 -6.71 15.23
N PRO A 170 3.85 -7.50 15.84
CA PRO A 170 3.84 -8.95 15.74
C PRO A 170 3.71 -9.43 14.29
N THR A 171 4.71 -10.16 13.81
CA THR A 171 4.83 -10.63 12.41
C THR A 171 5.40 -12.05 12.41
N PRO A 172 4.70 -13.02 13.03
CA PRO A 172 5.21 -14.38 13.19
C PRO A 172 5.52 -15.02 11.84
N GLY A 173 6.65 -15.72 11.76
CA GLY A 173 7.13 -16.38 10.54
C GLY A 173 7.74 -15.47 9.47
N TRP A 174 7.77 -14.15 9.66
CA TRP A 174 8.47 -13.22 8.75
C TRP A 174 9.98 -13.28 8.96
N HIS A 175 10.72 -13.01 7.88
CA HIS A 175 12.17 -12.94 7.91
C HIS A 175 12.62 -11.52 7.64
N TYR A 176 13.68 -11.12 8.33
CA TYR A 176 14.26 -9.80 8.21
C TYR A 176 15.71 -9.93 7.82
N ALA A 177 16.09 -9.21 6.76
CA ALA A 177 17.44 -9.08 6.29
C ALA A 177 17.86 -7.60 6.28
N PHE A 178 19.16 -7.34 6.09
CA PHE A 178 19.65 -6.01 5.77
C PHE A 178 20.73 -6.04 4.70
N SER A 179 20.82 -4.94 3.96
CA SER A 179 21.91 -4.62 3.04
C SER A 179 22.08 -3.11 2.97
N ASP A 180 23.29 -2.61 2.68
CA ASP A 180 23.57 -1.18 2.75
C ASP A 180 22.67 -0.34 1.83
N GLY A 181 22.32 -0.88 0.65
CA GLY A 181 21.40 -0.27 -0.31
C GLY A 181 19.94 -0.73 -0.20
N GLY A 182 19.64 -1.76 0.60
CA GLY A 182 18.33 -2.42 0.63
C GLY A 182 18.09 -3.40 -0.53
N TYR A 183 19.06 -3.56 -1.45
CA TYR A 183 18.97 -4.52 -2.55
C TYR A 183 19.28 -5.95 -2.10
N THR A 184 18.74 -6.90 -2.84
CA THR A 184 19.05 -8.33 -2.71
C THR A 184 20.42 -8.62 -3.33
N ASP A 185 21.09 -9.65 -2.83
CA ASP A 185 22.29 -10.23 -3.42
C ASP A 185 22.19 -11.76 -3.41
N SER A 186 23.14 -12.45 -4.05
CA SER A 186 23.10 -13.91 -4.17
C SER A 186 23.09 -14.63 -2.82
N TYR A 187 23.71 -14.04 -1.79
CA TYR A 187 23.66 -14.57 -0.42
C TYR A 187 22.23 -14.49 0.14
N LEU A 188 21.57 -13.35 0.05
CA LEU A 188 20.20 -13.16 0.51
C LEU A 188 19.22 -14.05 -0.27
N SER A 189 19.43 -14.23 -1.57
CA SER A 189 18.66 -15.17 -2.41
C SER A 189 18.77 -16.62 -1.92
N LEU A 190 19.98 -17.10 -1.62
CA LEU A 190 20.19 -18.43 -1.05
C LEU A 190 19.53 -18.57 0.32
N GLN A 191 19.68 -17.57 1.19
CA GLN A 191 19.05 -17.56 2.51
C GLN A 191 17.52 -17.53 2.41
N TRP A 192 16.97 -16.82 1.43
CA TRP A 192 15.54 -16.81 1.18
C TRP A 192 15.02 -18.20 0.79
N ILE A 193 15.69 -18.89 -0.14
CA ILE A 193 15.28 -20.25 -0.53
C ILE A 193 15.34 -21.20 0.68
N LYS A 194 16.46 -21.18 1.42
CA LYS A 194 16.70 -22.08 2.56
C LYS A 194 15.80 -21.81 3.77
N LEU A 195 15.56 -20.53 4.09
CA LEU A 195 14.89 -20.15 5.33
C LEU A 195 13.41 -19.85 5.16
N VAL A 196 12.98 -19.44 3.96
CA VAL A 196 11.62 -18.96 3.67
C VAL A 196 10.89 -19.94 2.75
N PHE A 197 11.43 -20.22 1.56
CA PHE A 197 10.71 -20.99 0.54
C PHE A 197 10.61 -22.48 0.89
N ASP A 198 11.73 -23.15 1.12
CA ASP A 198 11.74 -24.60 1.36
C ASP A 198 10.93 -24.98 2.62
N PRO A 199 11.13 -24.35 3.80
CA PRO A 199 10.39 -24.74 5.01
C PRO A 199 8.88 -24.50 4.92
N GLN A 200 8.41 -23.55 4.12
CA GLN A 200 6.98 -23.26 3.98
C GLN A 200 6.28 -24.11 2.91
N THR A 201 7.04 -24.78 2.04
CA THR A 201 6.48 -25.50 0.87
C THR A 201 6.78 -27.00 0.90
N LYS A 202 7.80 -27.46 1.64
CA LYS A 202 8.28 -28.84 1.64
C LYS A 202 7.23 -29.84 2.13
N ASP A 203 6.67 -29.59 3.30
CA ASP A 203 5.66 -30.46 3.90
C ASP A 203 4.39 -30.53 3.04
N ARG A 204 4.02 -29.39 2.42
CA ARG A 204 2.87 -29.32 1.52
C ARG A 204 3.10 -30.12 0.23
N ALA A 205 4.30 -30.04 -0.33
CA ALA A 205 4.60 -30.72 -1.58
C ALA A 205 4.57 -32.25 -1.44
N GLY A 206 4.81 -32.79 -0.23
CA GLY A 206 4.71 -34.23 0.02
C GLY A 206 5.59 -35.05 -0.92
N HIS A 207 6.85 -34.64 -1.09
CA HIS A 207 7.84 -35.19 -2.03
C HIS A 207 7.54 -34.98 -3.52
N LYS A 208 6.45 -34.29 -3.88
CA LYS A 208 6.21 -33.91 -5.29
C LYS A 208 7.12 -32.76 -5.72
N PRO A 209 7.41 -32.63 -7.03
CA PRO A 209 8.17 -31.51 -7.56
C PRO A 209 7.51 -30.16 -7.24
N ARG A 210 8.33 -29.18 -6.85
CA ARG A 210 7.92 -27.78 -6.67
C ARG A 210 8.53 -26.94 -7.78
N ILE A 211 7.76 -26.04 -8.37
CA ILE A 211 8.25 -25.13 -9.41
C ILE A 211 8.32 -23.73 -8.83
N LEU A 212 9.47 -23.08 -8.99
CA LEU A 212 9.68 -21.70 -8.59
C LEU A 212 9.99 -20.85 -9.83
N ILE A 213 9.11 -19.89 -10.13
CA ILE A 213 9.23 -18.94 -11.24
C ILE A 213 9.71 -17.58 -10.71
N CYS A 214 10.80 -17.04 -11.24
CA CYS A 214 11.39 -15.75 -10.82
C CYS A 214 12.04 -14.98 -12.00
N ASP A 215 12.20 -13.65 -11.88
CA ASP A 215 12.76 -12.79 -12.96
C ASP A 215 14.21 -12.30 -12.74
N GLY A 216 14.83 -12.64 -11.61
CA GLY A 216 16.15 -12.13 -11.24
C GLY A 216 17.30 -12.71 -12.08
N PHE A 217 18.05 -11.84 -12.77
CA PHE A 217 19.29 -12.18 -13.46
C PHE A 217 20.43 -12.43 -12.45
N GLY A 218 21.12 -13.57 -12.54
CA GLY A 218 22.40 -13.83 -11.86
C GLY A 218 22.37 -14.12 -10.35
N MET A 219 21.37 -13.65 -9.59
CA MET A 219 21.34 -13.86 -8.13
C MET A 219 20.99 -15.31 -7.72
N TYR A 220 20.23 -16.02 -8.57
CA TYR A 220 19.83 -17.41 -8.36
C TYR A 220 20.67 -18.40 -9.19
N GLU A 221 21.63 -17.91 -9.97
CA GLU A 221 22.48 -18.71 -10.87
C GLU A 221 23.80 -19.13 -10.19
N ILE A 222 23.89 -18.99 -8.86
CA ILE A 222 25.02 -19.53 -8.09
C ILE A 222 24.83 -21.04 -7.87
N LEU A 223 25.95 -21.77 -7.88
CA LEU A 223 25.96 -23.23 -7.78
C LEU A 223 25.23 -23.71 -6.52
N GLU A 224 25.42 -23.02 -5.40
CA GLU A 224 24.84 -23.38 -4.11
C GLU A 224 23.30 -23.27 -4.09
N VAL A 225 22.73 -22.39 -4.91
CA VAL A 225 21.27 -22.30 -5.07
C VAL A 225 20.77 -23.46 -5.92
N LEU A 226 21.46 -23.76 -7.02
CA LEU A 226 21.07 -24.84 -7.93
C LEU A 226 21.18 -26.22 -7.25
N GLU A 227 22.28 -26.48 -6.53
CA GLU A 227 22.47 -27.69 -5.73
C GLU A 227 21.38 -27.85 -4.69
N PHE A 228 21.11 -26.80 -3.90
CA PHE A 228 20.06 -26.86 -2.89
C PHE A 228 18.66 -27.10 -3.50
N CYS A 229 18.37 -26.46 -4.63
CA CYS A 229 17.12 -26.66 -5.34
C CYS A 229 16.99 -28.11 -5.84
N LEU A 230 18.06 -28.68 -6.42
CA LEU A 230 18.07 -30.06 -6.91
C LEU A 230 17.86 -31.06 -5.77
N GLU A 231 18.59 -30.91 -4.66
CA GLU A 231 18.48 -31.77 -3.46
C GLU A 231 17.07 -31.77 -2.85
N ASN A 232 16.33 -30.66 -3.00
CA ASN A 232 14.98 -30.49 -2.42
C ASN A 232 13.86 -30.61 -3.46
N SER A 233 14.14 -31.13 -4.66
CA SER A 233 13.14 -31.30 -5.74
C SER A 233 12.42 -30.00 -6.11
N ILE A 234 13.16 -28.89 -6.12
CA ILE A 234 12.72 -27.56 -6.54
C ILE A 234 13.25 -27.31 -7.95
N THR A 235 12.34 -27.16 -8.91
CA THR A 235 12.67 -26.77 -10.28
C THR A 235 12.59 -25.25 -10.40
N LEU A 236 13.76 -24.61 -10.54
CA LEU A 236 13.85 -23.18 -10.79
C LEU A 236 13.59 -22.88 -12.26
N ARG A 237 12.71 -21.91 -12.54
CA ARG A 237 12.37 -21.46 -13.89
C ARG A 237 12.46 -19.96 -13.97
N ARG A 238 13.35 -19.46 -14.83
CA ARG A 238 13.60 -18.04 -14.97
C ARG A 238 12.75 -17.44 -16.07
N LEU A 239 12.11 -16.32 -15.79
CA LEU A 239 11.40 -15.55 -16.80
C LEU A 239 12.38 -14.96 -17.85
N PRO A 240 11.97 -14.87 -19.13
CA PRO A 240 12.76 -14.17 -20.13
C PRO A 240 12.95 -12.70 -19.77
N SER A 241 14.10 -12.13 -20.09
CA SER A 241 14.42 -10.74 -19.77
C SER A 241 13.38 -9.76 -20.34
N HIS A 242 13.03 -8.74 -19.54
CA HIS A 242 12.08 -7.67 -19.87
C HIS A 242 10.61 -8.13 -20.08
N THR A 243 10.24 -9.32 -19.61
CA THR A 243 8.87 -9.85 -19.77
C THR A 243 8.01 -9.78 -18.50
N SER A 244 8.52 -9.27 -17.37
CA SER A 244 7.84 -9.31 -16.06
C SER A 244 6.44 -8.71 -16.11
N HIS A 245 6.27 -7.56 -16.78
CA HIS A 245 4.97 -6.92 -17.01
C HIS A 245 3.91 -7.77 -17.76
N LYS A 246 4.28 -8.90 -18.36
CA LYS A 246 3.38 -9.86 -19.03
C LYS A 246 3.34 -11.24 -18.38
N LEU A 247 4.49 -11.72 -17.89
CA LEU A 247 4.65 -13.11 -17.45
C LEU A 247 4.82 -13.29 -15.94
N GLN A 248 4.95 -12.22 -15.16
CA GLN A 248 5.18 -12.27 -13.71
C GLN A 248 3.88 -11.99 -12.93
N PRO A 249 3.19 -13.01 -12.38
CA PRO A 249 1.98 -12.84 -11.59
C PRO A 249 2.06 -11.76 -10.50
N CYS A 250 3.19 -11.68 -9.79
CA CYS A 250 3.45 -10.68 -8.76
C CYS A 250 3.31 -9.24 -9.31
N ASP A 251 4.00 -8.93 -10.40
CA ASP A 251 3.97 -7.62 -11.05
C ASP A 251 2.60 -7.26 -11.64
N ILE A 252 1.94 -8.22 -12.28
CA ILE A 252 0.71 -7.98 -13.04
C ILE A 252 -0.46 -7.63 -12.12
N SER A 253 -0.53 -8.23 -10.94
CA SER A 253 -1.76 -8.19 -10.12
C SER A 253 -1.57 -8.05 -8.62
N VAL A 254 -0.38 -8.32 -8.07
CA VAL A 254 -0.17 -8.37 -6.62
C VAL A 254 0.46 -7.06 -6.12
N PHE A 255 1.53 -6.61 -6.78
CA PHE A 255 2.31 -5.47 -6.31
C PHE A 255 1.61 -4.12 -6.45
N SER A 256 0.81 -3.93 -7.50
CA SER A 256 0.06 -2.68 -7.66
C SER A 256 -0.99 -2.48 -6.54
N PRO A 257 -1.86 -3.47 -6.23
CA PRO A 257 -2.72 -3.41 -5.05
C PRO A 257 -1.96 -3.28 -3.73
N LEU A 258 -0.88 -4.03 -3.52
CA LEU A 258 -0.08 -3.94 -2.29
C LEU A 258 0.47 -2.54 -2.06
N LYS A 259 1.04 -1.92 -3.10
CA LYS A 259 1.53 -0.54 -3.02
C LYS A 259 0.39 0.45 -2.82
N ALA A 260 -0.80 0.20 -3.39
CA ALA A 260 -1.97 1.05 -3.18
C ALA A 260 -2.49 0.98 -1.74
N THR A 261 -2.75 -0.22 -1.22
CA THR A 261 -3.22 -0.39 0.15
C THR A 261 -2.19 0.11 1.17
N TYR A 262 -0.89 -0.09 0.93
CA TYR A 262 0.16 0.49 1.77
C TYR A 262 0.10 2.03 1.80
N ARG A 263 -0.09 2.68 0.65
CA ARG A 263 -0.25 4.15 0.59
C ARG A 263 -1.49 4.62 1.37
N ASP A 264 -2.60 3.89 1.28
CA ASP A 264 -3.82 4.20 2.02
C ASP A 264 -3.59 4.07 3.53
N GLN A 265 -2.85 3.05 3.99
CA GLN A 265 -2.47 2.91 5.40
C GLN A 265 -1.56 4.06 5.87
N VAL A 266 -0.58 4.47 5.04
CA VAL A 266 0.28 5.62 5.31
C VAL A 266 -0.54 6.91 5.44
N GLU A 267 -1.52 7.11 4.56
CA GLU A 267 -2.40 8.27 4.60
C GLU A 267 -3.23 8.30 5.88
N ARG A 268 -3.86 7.18 6.25
CA ARG A 268 -4.62 7.04 7.50
C ARG A 268 -3.78 7.44 8.71
N VAL A 269 -2.57 6.90 8.83
CA VAL A 269 -1.69 7.21 9.99
C VAL A 269 -1.28 8.69 10.01
N LYS A 270 -1.09 9.33 8.84
CA LYS A 270 -0.81 10.78 8.77
C LYS A 270 -2.02 11.63 9.17
N CYS A 271 -3.24 11.23 8.84
CA CYS A 271 -4.46 11.87 9.34
C CYS A 271 -4.55 11.79 10.88
N GLY A 272 -3.98 10.76 11.49
CA GLY A 272 -3.80 10.62 12.94
C GLY A 272 -2.73 11.52 13.58
N CYS A 273 -2.31 12.61 12.92
CA CYS A 273 -1.28 13.54 13.39
C CYS A 273 0.15 12.96 13.51
N VAL A 274 0.46 11.85 12.83
CA VAL A 274 1.85 11.35 12.76
C VAL A 274 2.64 12.14 11.72
N GLY A 275 3.64 12.90 12.17
CA GLY A 275 4.38 13.84 11.32
C GLY A 275 5.27 13.21 10.24
N THR A 276 6.03 12.15 10.57
CA THR A 276 6.93 11.48 9.62
C THR A 276 6.80 9.96 9.76
N ILE A 277 6.70 9.26 8.64
CA ILE A 277 6.72 7.79 8.58
C ILE A 277 8.18 7.34 8.44
N GLY A 278 8.63 6.55 9.41
CA GLY A 278 9.95 5.95 9.49
C GLY A 278 9.91 4.44 9.28
N LYS A 279 11.07 3.79 9.42
CA LYS A 279 11.21 2.33 9.28
C LYS A 279 10.44 1.58 10.37
N GLU A 280 10.33 2.20 11.54
CA GLU A 280 9.60 1.69 12.70
C GLU A 280 8.09 1.53 12.47
N HIS A 281 7.51 2.22 11.48
CA HIS A 281 6.10 2.07 11.11
C HIS A 281 5.87 0.97 10.08
N PHE A 282 6.91 0.57 9.35
CA PHE A 282 6.77 -0.23 8.14
C PHE A 282 6.09 -1.57 8.40
N THR A 283 6.51 -2.30 9.43
CA THR A 283 5.99 -3.65 9.70
C THR A 283 4.49 -3.66 10.00
N HIS A 284 4.02 -2.69 10.79
CA HIS A 284 2.60 -2.51 11.07
C HIS A 284 1.80 -2.19 9.80
N LEU A 285 2.27 -1.21 9.02
CA LEU A 285 1.60 -0.76 7.79
C LEU A 285 1.59 -1.85 6.71
N ASN A 286 2.73 -2.52 6.52
CA ASN A 286 2.89 -3.56 5.53
C ASN A 286 2.10 -4.82 5.88
N SER A 287 2.01 -5.20 7.16
CA SER A 287 1.18 -6.35 7.56
C SER A 287 -0.28 -6.14 7.17
N ALA A 288 -0.86 -4.99 7.53
CA ALA A 288 -2.22 -4.63 7.17
C ALA A 288 -2.41 -4.51 5.64
N ALA A 289 -1.42 -3.94 4.94
CA ALA A 289 -1.47 -3.83 3.48
C ALA A 289 -1.45 -5.20 2.79
N ARG A 290 -0.63 -6.14 3.29
CA ARG A 290 -0.51 -7.51 2.76
C ARG A 290 -1.81 -8.28 2.91
N GLU A 291 -2.45 -8.22 4.07
CA GLU A 291 -3.74 -8.88 4.32
C GLU A 291 -4.84 -8.40 3.36
N LEU A 292 -4.86 -7.11 3.03
CA LEU A 292 -5.83 -6.53 2.11
C LEU A 292 -5.50 -6.78 0.64
N ALA A 293 -4.22 -6.89 0.27
CA ALA A 293 -3.78 -6.96 -1.12
C ALA A 293 -3.52 -8.40 -1.63
N LEU A 294 -2.87 -9.25 -0.84
CA LEU A 294 -2.49 -10.62 -1.22
C LEU A 294 -3.65 -11.61 -1.03
N THR A 295 -4.82 -11.23 -1.53
CA THR A 295 -6.00 -12.10 -1.49
C THR A 295 -5.88 -13.21 -2.53
N SER A 296 -6.47 -14.38 -2.26
CA SER A 296 -6.50 -15.49 -3.22
C SER A 296 -7.18 -15.14 -4.54
N ARG A 297 -8.04 -14.12 -4.55
CA ARG A 297 -8.64 -13.58 -5.77
C ARG A 297 -7.60 -12.84 -6.62
N ASN A 298 -6.84 -11.93 -6.01
CA ASN A 298 -5.83 -11.14 -6.72
C ASN A 298 -4.71 -12.04 -7.25
N ILE A 299 -4.24 -12.98 -6.41
CA ILE A 299 -3.17 -13.92 -6.79
C ILE A 299 -3.61 -14.76 -8.00
N ARG A 300 -4.76 -15.45 -7.93
CA ARG A 300 -5.25 -16.26 -9.06
C ARG A 300 -5.50 -15.42 -10.32
N ALA A 301 -5.97 -14.18 -10.17
CA ALA A 301 -6.10 -13.26 -11.30
C ALA A 301 -4.74 -12.92 -11.95
N GLY A 302 -3.67 -12.84 -11.16
CA GLY A 302 -2.29 -12.70 -11.66
C GLY A 302 -1.84 -13.86 -12.50
N TRP A 303 -2.01 -15.07 -11.99
CA TRP A 303 -1.67 -16.30 -12.70
C TRP A 303 -2.45 -16.48 -14.00
N ALA A 304 -3.74 -16.16 -13.99
CA ALA A 304 -4.58 -16.19 -15.18
C ALA A 304 -4.15 -15.14 -16.21
N LYS A 305 -3.88 -13.90 -15.77
CA LYS A 305 -3.40 -12.84 -16.66
C LYS A 305 -2.00 -13.09 -17.20
N ALA A 306 -1.15 -13.80 -16.47
CA ALA A 306 0.16 -14.25 -16.94
C ALA A 306 0.06 -15.41 -17.95
N GLY A 307 -1.13 -15.98 -18.16
CA GLY A 307 -1.35 -17.12 -19.06
C GLY A 307 -0.79 -18.45 -18.54
N LEU A 308 -0.44 -18.53 -17.26
CA LEU A 308 0.15 -19.74 -16.67
C LEU A 308 -0.91 -20.68 -16.08
N PHE A 309 -1.96 -20.13 -15.45
CA PHE A 309 -3.08 -20.91 -14.90
C PHE A 309 -4.43 -20.20 -15.10
N PRO A 310 -5.32 -20.69 -15.99
CA PRO A 310 -5.09 -21.80 -16.92
C PRO A 310 -3.98 -21.46 -17.95
N LEU A 311 -3.28 -22.48 -18.44
CA LEU A 311 -2.22 -22.31 -19.42
C LEU A 311 -2.81 -21.81 -20.75
N GLN A 312 -2.36 -20.65 -21.24
CA GLN A 312 -2.82 -20.03 -22.49
C GLN A 312 -1.61 -19.70 -23.36
N HIS A 313 -1.44 -20.44 -24.46
CA HIS A 313 -0.29 -20.30 -25.38
C HIS A 313 -0.35 -19.03 -26.26
N ASP A 314 -1.51 -18.38 -26.36
CA ASP A 314 -1.73 -17.26 -27.26
C ASP A 314 -2.15 -15.99 -26.49
N GLN A 315 -1.17 -15.21 -26.06
CA GLN A 315 -1.39 -13.81 -25.65
C GLN A 315 -0.99 -12.82 -26.75
N GLY A 316 -1.01 -13.26 -28.01
CA GLY A 316 -1.07 -12.36 -29.14
C GLY A 316 -2.52 -11.90 -29.34
N VAL A 317 -2.80 -10.61 -29.17
CA VAL A 317 -4.07 -9.99 -29.59
C VAL A 317 -5.30 -10.38 -28.74
N THR A 318 -5.42 -9.81 -27.54
CA THR A 318 -6.76 -9.39 -27.10
C THR A 318 -6.67 -8.02 -26.47
N ALA A 319 -7.09 -7.02 -27.25
CA ALA A 319 -7.36 -5.68 -26.77
C ALA A 319 -8.11 -5.76 -25.43
N GLN A 320 -7.60 -5.04 -24.43
CA GLN A 320 -8.21 -4.86 -23.13
C GLN A 320 -9.72 -4.61 -23.27
N ARG A 321 -10.54 -5.65 -23.05
CA ARG A 321 -11.97 -5.48 -22.77
C ARG A 321 -12.08 -4.88 -21.37
N ILE A 322 -11.93 -3.56 -21.32
CA ILE A 322 -12.36 -2.75 -20.18
C ILE A 322 -13.88 -2.84 -20.18
N ASN A 323 -14.44 -3.64 -19.27
CA ASN A 323 -15.85 -3.56 -18.94
C ASN A 323 -16.16 -2.12 -18.54
N LYS A 324 -16.97 -1.46 -19.37
CA LYS A 324 -17.56 -0.15 -19.11
C LYS A 324 -18.47 -0.32 -17.89
N VAL A 325 -18.00 0.02 -16.70
CA VAL A 325 -18.92 0.37 -15.61
C VAL A 325 -19.44 1.77 -15.96
N GLN A 326 -20.65 1.79 -16.49
CA GLN A 326 -21.41 3.00 -16.70
C GLN A 326 -21.84 3.49 -15.32
N VAL A 327 -21.13 4.49 -14.79
CA VAL A 327 -21.63 5.27 -13.65
C VAL A 327 -22.55 6.30 -14.25
N ASP A 328 -23.86 6.06 -14.11
CA ASP A 328 -24.87 7.04 -14.45
C ASP A 328 -24.64 8.28 -13.59
N ILE A 329 -24.35 9.40 -14.26
CA ILE A 329 -24.34 10.73 -13.66
C ILE A 329 -25.81 11.09 -13.47
N VAL A 330 -26.29 10.96 -12.24
CA VAL A 330 -27.58 11.52 -11.84
C VAL A 330 -27.43 13.05 -11.80
N SER A 331 -28.30 13.70 -12.58
CA SER A 331 -28.45 15.15 -12.68
C SER A 331 -28.72 15.81 -11.34
N GLN A 332 -28.27 17.06 -11.24
CA GLN A 332 -28.48 17.98 -10.12
C GLN A 332 -29.90 17.95 -9.57
N SER A 333 -30.02 17.78 -8.25
CA SER A 333 -31.19 18.19 -7.48
C SER A 333 -30.83 19.41 -6.65
N ASP A 334 -31.70 20.42 -6.71
CA ASP A 334 -31.61 21.66 -5.95
C ASP A 334 -31.33 21.44 -4.47
N VAL A 335 -30.40 22.23 -3.94
CA VAL A 335 -30.06 22.27 -2.51
C VAL A 335 -31.21 22.95 -1.78
N PRO A 336 -31.96 22.26 -0.90
CA PRO A 336 -32.88 22.93 0.00
C PRO A 336 -32.03 23.70 1.02
N GLN A 337 -32.28 25.00 1.19
CA GLN A 337 -31.73 25.72 2.32
C GLN A 337 -32.24 25.09 3.62
N ILE A 338 -31.30 24.55 4.39
CA ILE A 338 -31.56 24.00 5.72
C ILE A 338 -31.91 25.19 6.64
N PRO A 339 -33.08 25.20 7.30
CA PRO A 339 -33.33 26.16 8.37
C PRO A 339 -32.49 25.79 9.59
N VAL A 340 -31.82 26.78 10.17
CA VAL A 340 -30.92 26.66 11.33
C VAL A 340 -31.53 25.80 12.44
N THR A 341 -30.91 24.64 12.67
CA THR A 341 -31.21 23.73 13.77
C THR A 341 -30.59 24.30 15.06
N PRO A 342 -31.29 24.30 16.21
CA PRO A 342 -30.70 24.74 17.47
C PRO A 342 -29.68 23.70 17.96
N ILE A 343 -28.44 24.13 18.18
CA ILE A 343 -27.28 23.28 18.53
C ILE A 343 -26.99 23.24 20.06
N PRO A 344 -27.27 24.27 20.88
CA PRO A 344 -27.04 24.19 22.33
C PRO A 344 -28.09 23.36 23.08
N SER A 345 -27.70 22.67 24.15
CA SER A 345 -28.62 21.90 25.03
C SER A 345 -29.74 22.76 25.61
N GLU A 346 -29.44 24.04 25.90
CA GLU A 346 -30.37 25.05 26.37
C GLU A 346 -31.47 25.31 25.33
N ALA A 347 -31.12 25.38 24.05
CA ALA A 347 -32.09 25.59 22.98
C ALA A 347 -32.99 24.38 22.76
N VAL A 348 -32.48 23.15 22.97
CA VAL A 348 -33.28 21.91 22.96
C VAL A 348 -34.23 21.87 24.16
N ALA A 349 -33.79 22.32 25.35
CA ALA A 349 -34.63 22.41 26.54
C ALA A 349 -35.78 23.43 26.36
N SER A 350 -35.49 24.60 25.79
CA SER A 350 -36.53 25.59 25.43
C SER A 350 -37.51 25.06 24.39
N LEU A 351 -37.02 24.30 23.39
CA LEU A 351 -37.87 23.70 22.36
C LEU A 351 -38.80 22.62 22.94
N ARG A 352 -38.32 21.86 23.94
CA ARG A 352 -39.12 20.90 24.71
C ARG A 352 -40.23 21.57 25.51
N GLN A 353 -39.93 22.69 26.21
CA GLN A 353 -40.95 23.45 26.94
C GLN A 353 -42.05 24.01 26.02
N LEU A 354 -41.69 24.50 24.83
CA LEU A 354 -42.66 24.98 23.84
C LEU A 354 -43.54 23.84 23.28
N ILE A 355 -42.98 22.66 23.06
CA ILE A 355 -43.75 21.46 22.67
C ILE A 355 -44.74 21.07 23.78
N GLU A 356 -44.34 21.14 25.05
CA GLU A 356 -45.21 20.85 26.20
C GLU A 356 -46.34 21.88 26.37
N GLN A 357 -46.11 23.14 26.00
CA GLN A 357 -47.15 24.19 26.00
C GLN A 357 -48.15 24.01 24.87
N ASP A 358 -47.69 23.77 23.64
CA ASP A 358 -48.57 23.54 22.48
C ASP A 358 -49.41 22.26 22.63
N ALA A 359 -48.84 21.21 23.23
CA ALA A 359 -49.56 19.97 23.50
C ALA A 359 -50.72 20.14 24.51
N ARG A 360 -50.65 21.16 25.38
CA ARG A 360 -51.69 21.49 26.36
C ARG A 360 -52.83 22.33 25.76
N LEU A 361 -52.61 23.01 24.63
CA LEU A 361 -53.57 23.89 23.97
C LEU A 361 -53.94 23.31 22.59
N LEU A 362 -54.86 22.34 22.56
CA LEU A 362 -55.29 21.64 21.33
C LEU A 362 -56.26 22.48 20.47
N ASP A 363 -55.69 23.39 19.67
CA ASP A 363 -56.29 24.08 18.51
C ASP A 363 -55.55 23.64 17.23
N GLU A 364 -56.22 23.61 16.08
CA GLU A 364 -55.62 23.34 14.76
C GLU A 364 -54.38 24.19 14.46
N THR A 365 -54.32 25.45 14.90
CA THR A 365 -53.14 26.31 14.76
C THR A 365 -51.95 25.80 15.58
N ASN A 366 -52.22 25.28 16.78
CA ASN A 366 -51.23 24.72 17.69
C ASN A 366 -50.78 23.32 17.24
N LYS A 367 -51.66 22.55 16.59
CA LYS A 367 -51.33 21.24 16.01
C LYS A 367 -50.27 21.34 14.91
N GLN A 368 -50.39 22.32 14.01
CA GLN A 368 -49.37 22.57 12.97
C GLN A 368 -48.05 23.09 13.55
N SER A 369 -48.12 23.94 14.58
CA SER A 369 -46.93 24.48 15.27
C SER A 369 -46.19 23.39 16.05
N LEU A 370 -46.94 22.52 16.74
CA LEU A 370 -46.45 21.34 17.44
C LEU A 370 -45.74 20.38 16.47
N GLN A 371 -46.35 20.08 15.32
CA GLN A 371 -45.75 19.22 14.30
C GLN A 371 -44.43 19.78 13.77
N LYS A 372 -44.35 21.09 13.50
CA LYS A 372 -43.10 21.75 13.08
C LYS A 372 -42.02 21.72 14.16
N ARG A 373 -42.39 21.93 15.43
CA ARG A 373 -41.44 21.87 16.56
C ARG A 373 -40.95 20.45 16.83
N LEU A 374 -41.85 19.45 16.77
CA LEU A 374 -41.48 18.03 16.84
C LEU A 374 -40.51 17.65 15.73
N GLN A 375 -40.76 18.07 14.49
CA GLN A 375 -39.84 17.80 13.39
C GLN A 375 -38.46 18.45 13.61
N LYS A 376 -38.41 19.69 14.14
CA LYS A 376 -37.15 20.34 14.51
C LYS A 376 -36.40 19.58 15.61
N LEU A 377 -37.12 19.07 16.62
CA LEU A 377 -36.53 18.27 17.69
C LEU A 377 -35.98 16.95 17.16
N ILE A 378 -36.72 16.26 16.30
CA ILE A 378 -36.29 15.01 15.65
C ILE A 378 -35.02 15.27 14.83
N ASN A 379 -35.02 16.31 13.98
CA ASN A 379 -33.85 16.65 13.16
C ASN A 379 -32.62 17.01 14.03
N ALA A 380 -32.81 17.75 15.13
CA ALA A 380 -31.74 18.06 16.07
C ALA A 380 -31.19 16.81 16.76
N SER A 381 -32.07 15.89 17.18
CA SER A 381 -31.66 14.63 17.80
C SER A 381 -30.89 13.72 16.83
N GLN A 382 -31.33 13.66 15.56
CA GLN A 382 -30.66 12.90 14.51
C GLN A 382 -29.28 13.48 14.19
N LEU A 383 -29.18 14.81 14.06
CA LEU A 383 -27.91 15.50 13.85
C LEU A 383 -26.93 15.25 15.00
N SER A 384 -27.38 15.46 16.25
CA SER A 384 -26.56 15.22 17.44
C SER A 384 -26.12 13.76 17.55
N SER A 385 -27.02 12.81 17.24
CA SER A 385 -26.68 11.39 17.20
C SER A 385 -25.61 11.08 16.15
N ALA A 386 -25.77 11.61 14.94
CA ALA A 386 -24.80 11.45 13.85
C ALA A 386 -23.43 12.06 14.21
N GLU A 387 -23.40 13.27 14.77
CA GLU A 387 -22.18 13.91 15.25
C GLU A 387 -21.49 13.09 16.35
N CYS A 388 -22.25 12.61 17.34
CA CYS A 388 -21.71 11.75 18.38
C CYS A 388 -21.13 10.44 17.82
N LEU A 389 -21.77 9.83 16.82
CA LEU A 389 -21.25 8.64 16.15
C LEU A 389 -19.93 8.92 15.43
N LEU A 390 -19.88 10.01 14.65
CA LEU A 390 -18.66 10.42 13.94
C LEU A 390 -17.50 10.74 14.91
N LEU A 391 -17.79 11.44 16.00
CA LEU A 391 -16.79 11.74 17.04
C LEU A 391 -16.33 10.47 17.77
N ARG A 392 -17.22 9.51 18.04
CA ARG A 392 -16.84 8.21 18.64
C ARG A 392 -15.95 7.41 17.70
N GLU A 393 -16.28 7.35 16.41
CA GLU A 393 -15.47 6.68 15.39
C GLU A 393 -14.08 7.33 15.29
N GLN A 394 -14.03 8.66 15.25
CA GLN A 394 -12.77 9.42 15.24
C GLN A 394 -11.94 9.16 16.51
N ASN A 395 -12.56 9.13 17.68
CA ASN A 395 -11.87 8.83 18.93
C ASN A 395 -11.32 7.40 18.94
N HIS A 396 -12.11 6.42 18.48
CA HIS A 396 -11.66 5.03 18.39
C HIS A 396 -10.46 4.88 17.45
N PHE A 397 -10.52 5.55 16.29
CA PHE A 397 -9.42 5.62 15.32
C PHE A 397 -8.15 6.24 15.94
N LEU A 398 -8.27 7.40 16.59
CA LEU A 398 -7.14 8.07 17.24
C LEU A 398 -6.57 7.25 18.41
N MET A 399 -7.41 6.54 19.16
CA MET A 399 -6.97 5.62 20.21
C MET A 399 -6.12 4.48 19.64
N GLY A 400 -6.53 3.88 18.51
CA GLY A 400 -5.75 2.84 17.83
C GLY A 400 -4.35 3.31 17.43
N ILE A 401 -4.27 4.49 16.81
CA ILE A 401 -3.00 5.11 16.41
C ILE A 401 -2.13 5.44 17.64
N ASN A 402 -2.73 5.97 18.70
CA ASN A 402 -2.00 6.29 19.93
C ASN A 402 -1.46 5.03 20.62
N ASN A 403 -2.22 3.93 20.62
CA ASN A 403 -1.78 2.65 21.19
C ASN A 403 -0.58 2.08 20.41
N GLU A 404 -0.63 2.07 19.08
CA GLU A 404 0.53 1.71 18.23
C GLU A 404 1.74 2.60 18.54
N ALA A 405 1.52 3.92 18.56
CA ALA A 405 2.60 4.88 18.80
C ALA A 405 3.22 4.71 20.18
N LYS A 406 2.43 4.34 21.20
CA LYS A 406 2.91 4.05 22.55
C LYS A 406 3.85 2.84 22.56
N VAL A 407 3.47 1.73 21.91
CA VAL A 407 4.32 0.53 21.79
C VAL A 407 5.62 0.84 21.06
N ARG A 408 5.54 1.64 19.99
CA ARG A 408 6.71 2.03 19.21
C ARG A 408 7.65 2.97 19.95
N ARG A 409 7.11 3.96 20.68
CA ARG A 409 7.90 4.90 21.51
C ARG A 409 8.55 4.23 22.72
N SER A 410 7.92 3.21 23.31
CA SER A 410 8.52 2.46 24.42
C SER A 410 9.63 1.50 23.96
N THR A 411 9.66 1.13 22.68
CA THR A 411 10.68 0.23 22.13
C THR A 411 11.99 0.97 21.87
N LYS A 412 13.03 0.67 22.65
CA LYS A 412 14.39 1.24 22.47
C LYS A 412 14.97 0.87 21.09
N SER A 413 15.66 1.82 20.44
CA SER A 413 16.33 1.62 19.14
C SER A 413 17.70 0.94 19.27
N ASN A 414 17.81 -0.14 20.04
CA ASN A 414 19.08 -0.85 20.20
C ASN A 414 19.34 -1.78 19.00
N VAL A 415 20.62 -2.05 18.73
CA VAL A 415 21.08 -3.02 17.73
C VAL A 415 20.86 -4.43 18.26
N ILE A 416 20.27 -5.29 17.43
CA ILE A 416 19.84 -6.65 17.82
C ILE A 416 20.98 -7.67 17.72
N GLY A 417 21.88 -7.49 16.76
CA GLY A 417 22.97 -8.43 16.46
C GLY A 417 23.56 -8.18 15.07
N LYS A 418 24.57 -8.99 14.72
CA LYS A 418 25.29 -8.93 13.43
C LYS A 418 24.76 -9.91 12.38
N ALA A 419 23.88 -10.85 12.76
CA ALA A 419 23.31 -11.81 11.82
C ALA A 419 22.55 -11.07 10.71
N ARG A 420 22.92 -11.36 9.46
CA ARG A 420 22.40 -10.62 8.31
C ARG A 420 20.93 -10.94 8.04
N VAL A 421 20.51 -12.18 8.24
CA VAL A 421 19.12 -12.65 8.15
C VAL A 421 18.67 -13.21 9.51
N MET A 422 17.48 -12.83 9.98
CA MET A 422 16.88 -13.31 11.23
C MET A 422 15.37 -13.52 11.08
N ARG A 423 14.80 -14.53 11.75
CA ARG A 423 13.35 -14.70 11.85
C ARG A 423 12.77 -13.77 12.91
N TYR A 424 11.49 -13.42 12.79
CA TYR A 424 10.79 -12.60 13.80
C TYR A 424 10.95 -13.17 15.22
N GLU A 425 10.90 -14.49 15.37
CA GLU A 425 11.04 -15.18 16.65
C GLU A 425 12.43 -14.99 17.24
N ASP A 426 13.48 -14.98 16.40
CA ASP A 426 14.85 -14.72 16.84
C ASP A 426 15.01 -13.27 17.29
N LEU A 427 14.39 -12.33 16.58
CA LEU A 427 14.33 -10.92 17.00
C LEU A 427 13.62 -10.78 18.35
N LYS A 428 12.51 -11.49 18.56
CA LYS A 428 11.76 -11.48 19.81
C LYS A 428 12.58 -12.06 20.97
N LYS A 429 13.28 -13.18 20.74
CA LYS A 429 14.20 -13.78 21.72
C LYS A 429 15.35 -12.83 22.07
N ALA A 430 15.96 -12.20 21.07
CA ALA A 430 17.02 -11.22 21.29
C ALA A 430 16.54 -9.99 22.08
N LYS A 431 15.32 -9.50 21.80
CA LYS A 431 14.67 -8.44 22.58
C LYS A 431 14.52 -8.82 24.06
N ALA A 432 13.98 -10.00 24.33
CA ALA A 432 13.78 -10.49 25.68
C ALA A 432 15.12 -10.66 26.43
N GLY A 433 16.14 -11.20 25.77
CA GLY A 433 17.48 -11.35 26.34
C GLY A 433 18.12 -10.01 26.70
N HIS A 434 17.97 -8.98 25.84
CA HIS A 434 18.45 -7.63 26.14
C HIS A 434 17.68 -6.98 27.30
N ALA A 435 16.36 -7.11 27.33
CA ALA A 435 15.54 -6.58 28.41
C ALA A 435 15.93 -7.19 29.77
N ARG A 436 16.22 -8.51 29.81
CA ARG A 436 16.69 -9.19 31.01
C ARG A 436 18.05 -8.65 31.47
N LYS A 437 19.00 -8.47 30.54
CA LYS A 437 20.32 -7.89 30.86
C LYS A 437 20.23 -6.44 31.35
N ASP A 438 19.36 -5.64 30.76
CA ASP A 438 19.10 -4.26 31.21
C ASP A 438 18.51 -4.27 32.64
N ALA A 439 17.55 -5.17 32.92
CA ALA A 439 16.97 -5.31 34.25
C ALA A 439 17.99 -5.80 35.29
N GLU A 440 18.85 -6.77 34.96
CA GLU A 440 19.94 -7.24 35.82
C GLU A 440 20.95 -6.12 36.13
N LYS A 441 21.29 -5.30 35.14
CA LYS A 441 22.18 -4.13 35.34
C LYS A 441 21.54 -3.07 36.23
N GLU A 442 20.27 -2.78 36.04
CA GLU A 442 19.56 -1.81 36.87
C GLU A 442 19.43 -2.32 38.31
N ALA A 443 19.10 -3.60 38.50
CA ALA A 443 19.07 -4.23 39.81
C ALA A 443 20.43 -4.16 40.53
N ARG A 444 21.54 -4.43 39.81
CA ARG A 444 22.90 -4.28 40.37
C ARG A 444 23.24 -2.83 40.71
N LYS A 445 22.80 -1.87 39.88
CA LYS A 445 23.00 -0.45 40.14
C LYS A 445 22.24 0.01 41.38
N ILE A 446 20.99 -0.41 41.53
CA ILE A 446 20.17 -0.14 42.72
C ILE A 446 20.84 -0.77 43.95
N ALA A 447 21.25 -2.03 43.88
CA ALA A 447 21.94 -2.71 44.98
C ALA A 447 23.24 -1.98 45.41
N ASN A 448 24.04 -1.51 44.45
CA ASN A 448 25.24 -0.73 44.74
C ASN A 448 24.92 0.63 45.39
N ILE A 449 23.86 1.33 44.94
CA ILE A 449 23.43 2.59 45.55
C ILE A 449 22.96 2.36 46.99
N THR A 450 22.18 1.30 47.23
CA THR A 450 21.72 0.92 48.57
C THR A 450 22.90 0.58 49.49
N ALA A 451 23.88 -0.19 49.01
CA ALA A 451 25.07 -0.54 49.79
C ALA A 451 25.94 0.68 50.14
N VAL A 452 26.07 1.65 49.24
CA VAL A 452 26.79 2.91 49.52
C VAL A 452 26.03 3.77 50.54
N ALA A 453 24.71 3.84 50.44
CA ALA A 453 23.88 4.57 51.41
C ALA A 453 23.97 3.95 52.83
N GLU A 454 23.98 2.61 52.94
CA GLU A 454 24.15 1.90 54.21
C GLU A 454 25.57 2.09 54.79
N GLY A 455 26.61 2.05 53.93
CA GLY A 455 28.00 2.32 54.33
C GLY A 455 28.23 3.75 54.83
N ASP A 456 27.62 4.75 54.20
CA ASP A 456 27.70 6.16 54.63
C ASP A 456 26.95 6.40 55.95
N THR A 457 25.86 5.67 56.21
CA THR A 457 25.18 5.74 57.53
C THR A 457 26.02 5.15 58.66
N ALA A 458 26.77 4.06 58.40
CA ALA A 458 27.68 3.47 59.38
C ALA A 458 28.92 4.36 59.62
N GLY A 459 29.50 4.95 58.57
CA GLY A 459 30.65 5.86 58.69
C GLY A 459 30.35 7.21 59.34
N ARG A 460 29.07 7.61 59.41
CA ARG A 460 28.62 8.82 60.12
C ARG A 460 28.35 8.56 61.60
N SER A 461 28.00 7.34 62.01
CA SER A 461 27.90 6.99 63.44
C SER A 461 29.28 6.88 64.11
N GLU A 462 30.30 6.40 63.40
CA GLU A 462 31.68 6.32 63.96
C GLU A 462 32.38 7.68 64.10
N ARG A 463 32.09 8.67 63.23
CA ARG A 463 32.67 10.02 63.34
C ARG A 463 32.01 10.91 64.41
N GLY A 464 30.88 10.51 64.99
CA GLY A 464 30.20 11.21 66.08
C GLY A 464 30.74 10.92 67.49
N LEU A 465 31.67 9.96 67.65
CA LEU A 465 32.11 9.43 68.96
C LEU A 465 33.51 9.86 69.39
N LYS A 466 34.02 11.00 68.91
CA LYS A 466 35.21 11.67 69.46
C LYS A 466 34.88 13.08 69.95
N GLN A 467 34.07 13.19 71.01
CA GLN A 467 34.06 14.37 71.89
C GLN A 467 34.83 14.04 73.17
N LYS A 468 35.73 14.97 73.53
CA LYS A 468 36.75 14.93 74.59
C LYS A 468 36.15 14.69 75.99
N PRO A 469 36.86 14.00 76.90
CA PRO A 469 36.46 13.93 78.30
C PRO A 469 36.75 15.27 79.00
N ALA A 470 35.77 15.76 79.76
CA ALA A 470 35.92 16.89 80.66
C ALA A 470 36.70 16.46 81.91
N THR A 471 37.83 17.12 82.18
CA THR A 471 38.54 17.06 83.46
C THR A 471 38.00 18.12 84.40
N SER A 472 37.86 17.73 85.68
CA SER A 472 37.38 18.50 86.83
C SER A 472 38.09 19.81 87.09
#